data_AF-A0A1L9PSZ2-F1
#
_entry.id   AF-A0A1L9PSZ2-F1
#
_cell.length_a   1.000
_cell.length_b   1.000
_cell.length_c   1.000
_cell.angle_alpha   90.00
_cell.angle_beta   90.00
_cell.angle_gamma   90.00
#
_symmetry.space_group_name_H-M   'P 1'
#
loop_
_entity.id
_entity.type
_entity.pdbx_description
1 polymer ?
#
loop_
_entity_poly.entity_id
_entity_poly.type
_entity_poly.pdbx_seq_one_letter_code
_entity_poly.pdbx_strand_id
1 'polypeptide(L)'
;MDPNMNNLLKWGIQNSSNAQQSPDSNNDGSQAPRTNVTPQMLNALFGGPSEADLMKAAMEALHSDEVDLENKLVAFDNFEQLVESIDNANNLEPLGLWTPLVELLKHKEPDMRRMAAWCIGTAVQNNEKAQDKLIVMNTMPILVSLSTEDPDKAVRKKAVYALSSAVRNYQPAMNEFVKHLPDGYASGKVDAGDMDTIDAIMDKLRAHPGPSS
;
A
#
# COMPACT_ATOMS: atom_id res chain seq x y z
N MET A 1 28.95 21.42 10.51
CA MET A 1 27.64 22.06 10.72
C MET A 1 26.97 22.16 9.37
N ASP A 2 25.73 21.70 9.27
CA ASP A 2 25.00 21.62 8.00
C ASP A 2 24.58 23.04 7.52
N PRO A 3 25.04 23.51 6.35
CA PRO A 3 24.73 24.86 5.84
C PRO A 3 23.22 25.15 5.73
N ASN A 4 22.42 24.12 5.47
CA ASN A 4 20.97 24.23 5.36
C ASN A 4 20.30 24.54 6.70
N MET A 5 20.78 23.91 7.78
CA MET A 5 20.31 24.15 9.15
C MET A 5 20.57 25.60 9.58
N ASN A 6 21.72 26.14 9.16
CA ASN A 6 22.12 27.49 9.51
C ASN A 6 21.26 28.55 8.80
N ASN A 7 20.85 28.27 7.56
CA ASN A 7 19.92 29.13 6.81
C ASN A 7 18.48 29.03 7.35
N LEU A 8 18.05 27.84 7.78
CA LEU A 8 16.77 27.63 8.45
C LEU A 8 16.67 28.37 9.78
N LEU A 9 17.72 28.29 10.61
CA LEU A 9 17.78 29.02 11.87
C LEU A 9 17.73 30.54 11.63
N LYS A 10 18.48 31.06 10.65
CA LYS A 10 18.40 32.47 10.27
C LYS A 10 17.00 32.87 9.82
N TRP A 11 16.34 32.05 9.02
CA TRP A 11 14.97 32.28 8.57
C TRP A 11 13.98 32.29 9.74
N GLY A 12 14.06 31.29 10.65
CA GLY A 12 13.19 31.21 11.83
C GLY A 12 13.33 32.42 12.75
N ILE A 13 14.57 32.87 12.97
CA ILE A 13 14.85 34.08 13.75
C ILE A 13 14.23 35.31 13.09
N GLN A 14 14.45 35.50 11.78
CA GLN A 14 13.92 36.66 11.02
C GLN A 14 12.39 36.75 11.05
N ASN A 15 11.70 35.60 10.96
CA ASN A 15 10.24 35.57 10.97
C ASN A 15 9.61 35.53 12.37
N SER A 16 10.33 35.07 13.40
CA SER A 16 9.84 35.13 14.79
C SER A 16 9.79 36.57 15.34
N SER A 17 10.71 37.43 14.93
CA SER A 17 10.79 38.83 15.40
C SER A 17 9.78 39.77 14.74
N ASN A 18 9.23 39.41 13.58
CA ASN A 18 8.20 40.21 12.90
C ASN A 18 6.79 39.98 13.44
N ALA A 19 6.55 38.94 14.25
CA ALA A 19 5.25 38.67 14.85
C ALA A 19 4.95 39.54 16.10
N GLN A 20 5.89 40.36 16.56
CA GLN A 20 5.79 41.16 17.79
C GLN A 20 5.74 42.68 17.58
N GLN A 21 5.58 43.17 16.34
CA GLN A 21 5.37 44.60 16.09
C GLN A 21 3.88 44.93 16.08
N SER A 22 3.46 45.66 17.12
CA SER A 22 2.16 46.34 17.22
C SER A 22 1.94 47.28 16.03
N PRO A 23 0.68 47.52 15.61
CA PRO A 23 0.41 48.31 14.43
C PRO A 23 0.46 49.79 14.79
N ASP A 24 1.59 50.44 14.54
CA ASP A 24 1.56 51.90 14.37
C ASP A 24 2.66 52.39 13.44
N SER A 25 2.24 53.30 12.56
CA SER A 25 3.01 54.21 11.70
C SER A 25 3.33 53.76 10.27
N ASN A 26 2.66 54.45 9.36
CA ASN A 26 2.96 54.70 7.94
C ASN A 26 4.47 54.76 7.63
N ASN A 27 4.93 54.00 6.63
CA ASN A 27 5.33 54.50 5.31
C ASN A 27 6.17 53.44 4.55
N ASP A 28 5.98 53.44 3.23
CA ASP A 28 6.89 53.00 2.17
C ASP A 28 7.12 51.50 1.87
N GLY A 29 6.58 51.08 0.72
CA GLY A 29 7.33 50.27 -0.26
C GLY A 29 7.82 48.86 0.11
N SER A 30 7.21 48.14 1.04
CA SER A 30 7.62 46.77 1.34
C SER A 30 7.16 45.78 0.26
N GLN A 31 8.05 45.51 -0.70
CA GLN A 31 8.00 44.28 -1.46
C GLN A 31 7.87 43.12 -0.47
N ALA A 32 6.76 42.37 -0.56
CA ALA A 32 6.57 41.15 0.20
C ALA A 32 7.85 40.30 0.07
N PRO A 33 8.49 39.90 1.19
CA PRO A 33 9.72 39.14 1.11
C PRO A 33 9.43 37.86 0.34
N ARG A 34 10.00 37.75 -0.87
CA ARG A 34 9.91 36.54 -1.69
C ARG A 34 10.56 35.42 -0.87
N THR A 35 9.73 34.51 -0.40
CA THR A 35 10.12 33.36 0.42
C THR A 35 10.95 32.41 -0.43
N ASN A 36 12.28 32.52 -0.36
CA ASN A 36 13.22 31.53 -0.91
C ASN A 36 13.32 30.32 0.03
N VAL A 37 12.18 29.70 0.32
CA VAL A 37 12.14 28.44 1.07
C VAL A 37 12.36 27.32 0.06
N THR A 38 13.54 26.70 0.10
CA THR A 38 13.86 25.58 -0.81
C THR A 38 13.24 24.28 -0.30
N PRO A 39 12.95 23.31 -1.18
CA PRO A 39 12.52 21.97 -0.78
C PRO A 39 13.49 21.29 0.19
N GLN A 40 14.80 21.53 0.06
CA GLN A 40 15.80 21.00 0.98
C GLN A 40 15.73 21.64 2.37
N MET A 41 15.37 22.93 2.47
CA MET A 41 15.13 23.59 3.76
C MET A 41 13.85 23.08 4.41
N LEU A 42 12.80 22.80 3.63
CA LEU A 42 11.59 22.17 4.16
C LEU A 42 11.88 20.76 4.68
N ASN A 43 12.63 19.94 3.94
CA ASN A 43 13.00 18.58 4.37
C ASN A 43 13.91 18.57 5.62
N ALA A 44 14.83 19.54 5.74
CA ALA A 44 15.65 19.67 6.95
C ALA A 44 14.85 20.18 8.17
N LEU A 45 13.72 20.87 7.94
CA LEU A 45 12.85 21.39 9.00
C LEU A 45 11.77 20.39 9.44
N PHE A 46 11.20 19.64 8.50
CA PHE A 46 10.07 18.73 8.72
C PHE A 46 10.47 17.24 8.73
N GLY A 47 11.74 16.92 8.43
CA GLY A 47 12.18 15.56 8.14
C GLY A 47 12.06 15.21 6.65
N GLY A 48 12.54 14.03 6.26
CA GLY A 48 12.35 13.50 4.91
C GLY A 48 10.87 13.36 4.51
N PRO A 49 10.57 12.82 3.31
CA PRO A 49 9.18 12.58 2.90
C PRO A 49 8.41 11.79 3.97
N SER A 50 7.13 12.12 4.16
CA SER A 50 6.27 11.35 5.05
C SER A 50 6.06 9.93 4.51
N GLU A 51 5.65 8.98 5.37
CA GLU A 51 5.29 7.63 4.92
C GLU A 51 4.19 7.66 3.84
N ALA A 52 3.20 8.56 3.98
CA ALA A 52 2.19 8.77 2.95
C ALA A 52 2.78 9.26 1.62
N ASP A 53 3.80 10.12 1.65
CA ASP A 53 4.51 10.56 0.44
C ASP A 53 5.30 9.42 -0.19
N LEU A 54 5.95 8.58 0.62
CA LEU A 54 6.65 7.39 0.15
C LEU A 54 5.69 6.37 -0.47
N MET A 55 4.52 6.15 0.14
CA MET A 55 3.49 5.26 -0.40
C MET A 55 2.99 5.72 -1.78
N LYS A 56 2.72 7.03 -1.93
CA LYS A 56 2.31 7.62 -3.22
C LYS A 56 3.42 7.51 -4.26
N ALA A 57 4.65 7.85 -3.89
CA ALA A 57 5.81 7.78 -4.79
C ALA A 57 6.09 6.34 -5.26
N ALA A 58 5.95 5.35 -4.39
CA ALA A 58 6.06 3.95 -4.77
C ALA A 58 4.97 3.57 -5.78
N MET A 59 3.71 3.92 -5.53
CA MET A 59 2.62 3.61 -6.45
C MET A 59 2.78 4.28 -7.81
N GLU A 60 3.25 5.54 -7.85
CA GLU A 60 3.59 6.25 -9.07
C GLU A 60 4.69 5.53 -9.86
N ALA A 61 5.76 5.10 -9.18
CA ALA A 61 6.84 4.35 -9.82
C ALA A 61 6.37 3.01 -10.40
N LEU A 62 5.45 2.30 -9.74
CA LEU A 62 4.91 1.02 -10.20
C LEU A 62 4.13 1.15 -11.52
N HIS A 63 3.43 2.27 -11.72
CA HIS A 63 2.63 2.56 -12.91
C HIS A 63 3.38 3.33 -14.01
N SER A 64 4.61 3.80 -13.74
CA SER A 64 5.41 4.51 -14.73
C SER A 64 6.05 3.57 -15.77
N ASP A 65 5.99 3.95 -17.05
CA ASP A 65 6.69 3.25 -18.13
C ASP A 65 8.20 3.57 -18.18
N GLU A 66 8.63 4.61 -17.47
CA GLU A 66 10.03 5.07 -17.40
C GLU A 66 10.85 4.31 -16.34
N VAL A 67 10.18 3.56 -15.45
CA VAL A 67 10.83 2.78 -14.39
C VAL A 67 10.96 1.34 -14.86
N ASP A 68 12.18 0.82 -14.87
CA ASP A 68 12.41 -0.59 -15.21
C ASP A 68 11.87 -1.55 -14.14
N LEU A 69 11.79 -2.83 -14.48
CA LEU A 69 11.24 -3.85 -13.59
C LEU A 69 12.04 -3.95 -12.27
N GLU A 70 13.36 -3.87 -12.31
CA GLU A 70 14.21 -3.98 -11.11
C GLU A 70 13.87 -2.88 -10.10
N ASN A 71 13.79 -1.64 -10.55
CA ASN A 71 13.42 -0.50 -9.72
C ASN A 71 11.95 -0.55 -9.27
N LYS A 72 11.04 -1.11 -10.08
CA LYS A 72 9.65 -1.38 -9.64
C LYS A 72 9.60 -2.41 -8.51
N LEU A 73 10.44 -3.44 -8.53
CA LEU A 73 10.48 -4.41 -7.44
C LEU A 73 11.04 -3.81 -6.16
N VAL A 74 12.04 -2.92 -6.25
CA VAL A 74 12.49 -2.13 -5.09
C VAL A 74 11.37 -1.22 -4.55
N ALA A 75 10.60 -0.57 -5.44
CA ALA A 75 9.45 0.24 -5.03
C ALA A 75 8.37 -0.59 -4.32
N PHE A 76 8.10 -1.81 -4.83
CA PHE A 76 7.21 -2.76 -4.18
C PHE A 76 7.70 -3.20 -2.80
N ASP A 77 8.98 -3.56 -2.66
CA ASP A 77 9.55 -3.97 -1.37
C ASP A 77 9.46 -2.85 -0.33
N ASN A 78 9.73 -1.61 -0.73
CA ASN A 78 9.56 -0.45 0.14
C ASN A 78 8.08 -0.21 0.51
N PHE A 79 7.18 -0.34 -0.46
CA PHE A 79 5.75 -0.19 -0.24
C PHE A 79 5.19 -1.27 0.70
N GLU A 80 5.64 -2.51 0.52
CA GLU A 80 5.24 -3.65 1.35
C GLU A 80 5.62 -3.43 2.82
N GLN A 81 6.86 -3.00 3.08
CA GLN A 81 7.31 -2.62 4.43
C GLN A 81 6.46 -1.50 5.06
N LEU A 82 6.07 -0.50 4.27
CA LEU A 82 5.23 0.58 4.77
C LEU A 82 3.84 0.07 5.20
N VAL A 83 3.24 -0.84 4.42
CA VAL A 83 1.90 -1.38 4.70
C VAL A 83 1.89 -2.53 5.72
N GLU A 84 3.04 -2.94 6.26
CA GLU A 84 3.10 -3.75 7.49
C GLU A 84 2.48 -3.02 8.68
N SER A 85 2.54 -1.68 8.70
CA SER A 85 1.84 -0.85 9.66
C SER A 85 0.35 -0.76 9.34
N ILE A 86 -0.51 -1.11 10.30
CA ILE A 86 -1.97 -1.01 10.16
C ILE A 86 -2.40 0.43 9.84
N ASP A 87 -1.73 1.45 10.39
CA ASP A 87 -2.05 2.85 10.12
C ASP A 87 -1.80 3.21 8.65
N ASN A 88 -0.67 2.76 8.09
CA ASN A 88 -0.35 2.97 6.68
C ASN A 88 -1.23 2.14 5.75
N ALA A 89 -1.50 0.88 6.09
CA ALA A 89 -2.47 0.06 5.37
C ALA A 89 -3.85 0.76 5.32
N ASN A 90 -4.27 1.38 6.41
CA ASN A 90 -5.52 2.15 6.48
C ASN A 90 -5.48 3.47 5.71
N ASN A 91 -4.30 4.01 5.44
CA ASN A 91 -4.10 5.18 4.58
C ASN A 91 -4.23 4.88 3.09
N LEU A 92 -4.19 3.61 2.66
CA LEU A 92 -4.41 3.24 1.25
C LEU A 92 -5.73 3.76 0.69
N GLU A 93 -6.78 3.84 1.51
CA GLU A 93 -8.08 4.35 1.10
C GLU A 93 -8.12 5.88 0.90
N PRO A 94 -7.81 6.72 1.93
CA PRO A 94 -7.81 8.16 1.75
C PRO A 94 -6.74 8.65 0.75
N LEU A 95 -5.66 7.89 0.53
CA LEU A 95 -4.64 8.19 -0.49
C LEU A 95 -5.03 7.68 -1.90
N GLY A 96 -6.13 6.95 -2.05
CA GLY A 96 -6.57 6.43 -3.35
C GLY A 96 -5.68 5.33 -3.95
N LEU A 97 -4.92 4.62 -3.11
CA LEU A 97 -3.89 3.67 -3.53
C LEU A 97 -4.39 2.24 -3.72
N TRP A 98 -5.60 1.92 -3.23
CA TRP A 98 -6.18 0.59 -3.40
C TRP A 98 -6.43 0.22 -4.87
N THR A 99 -7.07 1.10 -5.65
CA THR A 99 -7.36 0.86 -7.06
C THR A 99 -6.09 0.56 -7.88
N PRO A 100 -5.06 1.43 -7.87
CA PRO A 100 -3.85 1.17 -8.63
C PRO A 100 -3.09 -0.07 -8.12
N LEU A 101 -3.18 -0.42 -6.83
CA LEU A 101 -2.59 -1.66 -6.32
C LEU A 101 -3.31 -2.92 -6.84
N VAL A 102 -4.65 -2.92 -6.84
CA VAL A 102 -5.46 -4.04 -7.32
C VAL A 102 -5.32 -4.22 -8.83
N GLU A 103 -5.16 -3.15 -9.60
CA GLU A 103 -4.91 -3.23 -11.04
C GLU A 103 -3.62 -4.00 -11.38
N LEU A 104 -2.59 -3.89 -10.54
CA LEU A 104 -1.31 -4.59 -10.72
C LEU A 104 -1.44 -6.12 -10.58
N LEU A 105 -2.52 -6.63 -9.99
CA LEU A 105 -2.82 -8.09 -9.99
C LEU A 105 -3.07 -8.65 -11.39
N LYS A 106 -3.32 -7.80 -12.39
CA LYS A 106 -3.56 -8.19 -13.79
C LYS A 106 -2.39 -7.84 -14.71
N HIS A 107 -1.25 -7.45 -14.14
CA HIS A 107 -0.09 -7.02 -14.92
C HIS A 107 0.52 -8.18 -15.73
N LYS A 108 1.09 -7.88 -16.91
CA LYS A 108 1.72 -8.89 -17.78
C LYS A 108 2.91 -9.60 -17.12
N GLU A 109 3.71 -8.83 -16.39
CA GLU A 109 4.89 -9.34 -15.67
C GLU A 109 4.47 -10.11 -14.42
N PRO A 110 4.89 -11.39 -14.26
CA PRO A 110 4.52 -12.21 -13.11
C PRO A 110 5.00 -11.62 -11.79
N ASP A 111 6.19 -11.02 -11.75
CA ASP A 111 6.71 -10.41 -10.53
C ASP A 111 5.86 -9.23 -10.04
N MET A 112 5.27 -8.46 -10.97
CA MET A 112 4.36 -7.37 -10.60
C MET A 112 3.08 -7.91 -9.96
N ARG A 113 2.49 -8.99 -10.52
CA ARG A 113 1.32 -9.65 -9.93
C ARG A 113 1.64 -10.26 -8.55
N ARG A 114 2.80 -10.91 -8.44
CA ARG A 114 3.31 -11.52 -7.20
C ARG A 114 3.44 -10.48 -6.09
N MET A 115 4.08 -9.36 -6.38
CA MET A 115 4.31 -8.30 -5.38
C MET A 115 3.02 -7.55 -5.03
N ALA A 116 2.12 -7.31 -6.00
CA ALA A 116 0.81 -6.75 -5.72
C ALA A 116 -0.01 -7.63 -4.77
N ALA A 117 -0.04 -8.95 -5.02
CA ALA A 117 -0.70 -9.90 -4.12
C ALA A 117 -0.05 -9.93 -2.73
N TRP A 118 1.27 -9.82 -2.65
CA TRP A 118 1.97 -9.72 -1.35
C TRP A 118 1.54 -8.46 -0.59
N CYS A 119 1.67 -7.27 -1.18
CA CYS A 119 1.30 -6.01 -0.53
C CYS A 119 -0.16 -6.00 -0.06
N ILE A 120 -1.07 -6.54 -0.88
CA ILE A 120 -2.48 -6.70 -0.51
C ILE A 120 -2.61 -7.63 0.71
N GLY A 121 -1.94 -8.79 0.68
CA GLY A 121 -1.96 -9.74 1.79
C GLY A 121 -1.40 -9.18 3.09
N THR A 122 -0.38 -8.32 3.02
CA THR A 122 0.20 -7.62 4.18
C THR A 122 -0.79 -6.59 4.71
N ALA A 123 -1.34 -5.74 3.84
CA ALA A 123 -2.25 -4.65 4.23
C ALA A 123 -3.55 -5.14 4.92
N VAL A 124 -4.05 -6.31 4.54
CA VAL A 124 -5.29 -6.87 5.10
C VAL A 124 -5.10 -7.78 6.31
N GLN A 125 -3.86 -8.18 6.61
CA GLN A 125 -3.59 -9.12 7.68
C GLN A 125 -3.99 -8.53 9.04
N ASN A 126 -4.95 -9.17 9.72
CA ASN A 126 -5.51 -8.71 10.99
C ASN A 126 -6.02 -7.25 10.95
N ASN A 127 -6.56 -6.82 9.81
CA ASN A 127 -7.05 -5.47 9.59
C ASN A 127 -8.44 -5.47 8.94
N GLU A 128 -9.49 -5.45 9.77
CA GLU A 128 -10.89 -5.54 9.32
C GLU A 128 -11.26 -4.45 8.30
N LYS A 129 -10.77 -3.21 8.47
CA LYS A 129 -11.03 -2.11 7.53
C LYS A 129 -10.49 -2.41 6.14
N ALA A 130 -9.28 -2.94 6.06
CA ALA A 130 -8.66 -3.32 4.79
C ALA A 130 -9.28 -4.60 4.19
N GLN A 131 -9.67 -5.56 5.04
CA GLN A 131 -10.41 -6.75 4.61
C GLN A 131 -11.77 -6.37 3.99
N ASP A 132 -12.52 -5.45 4.61
CA ASP A 132 -13.75 -4.89 4.05
C ASP A 132 -13.51 -4.23 2.69
N LYS A 133 -12.41 -3.49 2.57
CA LYS A 133 -12.07 -2.82 1.32
C LYS A 133 -11.87 -3.82 0.17
N LEU A 134 -11.24 -4.96 0.43
CA LEU A 134 -11.11 -6.03 -0.58
C LEU A 134 -12.47 -6.58 -1.04
N ILE A 135 -13.44 -6.71 -0.13
CA ILE A 135 -14.80 -7.15 -0.47
C ILE A 135 -15.47 -6.11 -1.36
N VAL A 136 -15.44 -4.84 -0.96
CA VAL A 136 -16.05 -3.72 -1.70
C VAL A 136 -15.48 -3.60 -3.11
N MET A 137 -14.18 -3.86 -3.27
CA MET A 137 -13.50 -3.80 -4.56
C MET A 137 -13.63 -5.06 -5.40
N ASN A 138 -14.32 -6.09 -4.90
CA ASN A 138 -14.47 -7.38 -5.57
C ASN A 138 -13.11 -8.01 -5.95
N THR A 139 -12.12 -7.89 -5.06
CA THR A 139 -10.76 -8.40 -5.29
C THR A 139 -10.65 -9.91 -5.04
N MET A 140 -11.57 -10.48 -4.25
CA MET A 140 -11.61 -11.90 -3.89
C MET A 140 -11.57 -12.85 -5.12
N PRO A 141 -12.46 -12.72 -6.14
CA PRO A 141 -12.39 -13.59 -7.33
C PRO A 141 -11.08 -13.45 -8.11
N ILE A 142 -10.45 -12.26 -8.10
CA ILE A 142 -9.18 -12.02 -8.79
C ILE A 142 -8.08 -12.85 -8.09
N LEU A 143 -8.01 -12.79 -6.76
CA LEU A 143 -7.03 -13.56 -6.00
C LEU A 143 -7.25 -15.06 -6.10
N VAL A 144 -8.52 -15.52 -6.15
CA VAL A 144 -8.81 -16.95 -6.37
C VAL A 144 -8.34 -17.38 -7.76
N SER A 145 -8.69 -16.66 -8.83
CA SER A 145 -8.19 -16.95 -10.18
C SER A 145 -6.67 -16.95 -10.24
N LEU A 146 -5.99 -15.97 -9.64
CA LEU A 146 -4.52 -15.99 -9.56
C LEU A 146 -3.99 -17.22 -8.81
N SER A 147 -4.67 -17.68 -7.75
CA SER A 147 -4.23 -18.85 -6.98
C SER A 147 -4.38 -20.18 -7.70
N THR A 148 -5.25 -20.27 -8.72
CA THR A 148 -5.55 -21.51 -9.44
C THR A 148 -5.05 -21.51 -10.89
N GLU A 149 -5.11 -20.38 -11.56
CA GLU A 149 -4.94 -20.26 -13.02
C GLU A 149 -3.64 -19.56 -13.43
N ASP A 150 -2.94 -18.88 -12.51
CA ASP A 150 -1.69 -18.20 -12.90
C ASP A 150 -0.59 -19.21 -13.27
N PRO A 151 0.09 -19.06 -14.42
CA PRO A 151 1.17 -19.96 -14.81
C PRO A 151 2.35 -19.92 -13.83
N ASP A 152 2.60 -18.79 -13.19
CA ASP A 152 3.72 -18.59 -12.29
C ASP A 152 3.39 -19.09 -10.87
N LYS A 153 4.18 -20.06 -10.38
CA LYS A 153 3.96 -20.66 -9.06
C LYS A 153 4.16 -19.67 -7.91
N ALA A 154 5.05 -18.68 -8.05
CA ALA A 154 5.31 -17.69 -7.02
C ALA A 154 4.14 -16.70 -6.91
N VAL A 155 3.52 -16.32 -8.04
CA VAL A 155 2.26 -15.56 -8.04
C VAL A 155 1.17 -16.32 -7.30
N ARG A 156 0.94 -17.60 -7.64
CA ARG A 156 -0.08 -18.43 -6.96
C ARG A 156 0.12 -18.47 -5.45
N LYS A 157 1.37 -18.68 -5.00
CA LYS A 157 1.70 -18.71 -3.57
C LYS A 157 1.37 -17.39 -2.87
N LYS A 158 1.67 -16.24 -3.47
CA LYS A 158 1.36 -14.93 -2.88
C LYS A 158 -0.14 -14.61 -2.94
N ALA A 159 -0.86 -15.07 -3.96
CA ALA A 159 -2.31 -15.00 -3.99
C ALA A 159 -2.95 -15.81 -2.85
N VAL A 160 -2.47 -17.03 -2.57
CA VAL A 160 -2.95 -17.82 -1.41
C VAL A 160 -2.60 -17.15 -0.08
N TYR A 161 -1.42 -16.53 0.03
CA TYR A 161 -1.08 -15.73 1.20
C TYR A 161 -2.08 -14.59 1.43
N ALA A 162 -2.41 -13.83 0.37
CA ALA A 162 -3.38 -12.75 0.44
C ALA A 162 -4.79 -13.24 0.83
N LEU A 163 -5.25 -14.34 0.24
CA LEU A 163 -6.52 -14.98 0.59
C LEU A 163 -6.54 -15.40 2.07
N SER A 164 -5.47 -16.04 2.55
CA SER A 164 -5.34 -16.43 3.96
C SER A 164 -5.40 -15.22 4.89
N SER A 165 -4.68 -14.14 4.59
CA SER A 165 -4.73 -12.90 5.39
C SER A 165 -6.13 -12.25 5.36
N ALA A 166 -6.81 -12.31 4.22
CA ALA A 166 -8.11 -11.66 4.03
C ALA A 166 -9.24 -12.34 4.82
N VAL A 167 -9.20 -13.67 4.98
CA VAL A 167 -10.36 -14.43 5.52
C VAL A 167 -10.21 -14.84 6.98
N ARG A 168 -8.99 -14.91 7.52
CA ARG A 168 -8.77 -15.33 8.91
C ARG A 168 -9.37 -14.31 9.87
N ASN A 169 -10.12 -14.83 10.85
CA ASN A 169 -10.84 -14.07 11.86
C ASN A 169 -11.81 -13.02 11.30
N TYR A 170 -12.17 -13.11 10.01
CA TYR A 170 -13.08 -12.15 9.38
C TYR A 170 -14.17 -12.84 8.54
N GLN A 171 -15.31 -13.07 9.17
CA GLN A 171 -16.43 -13.83 8.58
C GLN A 171 -17.00 -13.22 7.29
N PRO A 172 -17.13 -11.88 7.13
CA PRO A 172 -17.61 -11.30 5.88
C PRO A 172 -16.73 -11.68 4.68
N ALA A 173 -15.40 -11.62 4.81
CA ALA A 173 -14.48 -12.04 3.76
C ALA A 173 -14.52 -13.55 3.54
N MET A 174 -14.60 -14.36 4.60
CA MET A 174 -14.76 -15.81 4.46
C MET A 174 -16.01 -16.18 3.67
N ASN A 175 -17.15 -15.54 3.97
CA ASN A 175 -18.40 -15.76 3.25
C ASN A 175 -18.31 -15.40 1.76
N GLU A 176 -17.54 -14.37 1.42
CA GLU A 176 -17.31 -14.01 0.03
C GLU A 176 -16.36 -15.00 -0.66
N PHE A 177 -15.25 -15.33 0.01
CA PHE A 177 -14.24 -16.27 -0.49
C PHE A 177 -14.82 -17.62 -0.89
N VAL A 178 -15.68 -18.22 -0.05
CA VAL A 178 -16.26 -19.54 -0.33
C VAL A 178 -17.14 -19.58 -1.59
N LYS A 179 -17.66 -18.44 -2.05
CA LYS A 179 -18.46 -18.35 -3.28
C LYS A 179 -17.62 -18.51 -4.55
N HIS A 180 -16.33 -18.19 -4.45
CA HIS A 180 -15.41 -18.16 -5.59
C HIS A 180 -14.48 -19.38 -5.62
N LEU A 181 -14.45 -20.17 -4.54
CA LEU A 181 -13.65 -21.38 -4.46
C LEU A 181 -14.07 -22.42 -5.52
N PRO A 182 -13.13 -23.16 -6.11
CA PRO A 182 -13.47 -24.30 -6.97
C PRO A 182 -14.24 -25.39 -6.21
N ASP A 183 -14.98 -26.20 -6.96
CA ASP A 183 -15.73 -27.32 -6.40
C ASP A 183 -14.83 -28.28 -5.60
N GLY A 184 -15.30 -28.70 -4.42
CA GLY A 184 -14.58 -29.63 -3.54
C GLY A 184 -13.53 -29.00 -2.60
N TYR A 185 -13.34 -27.67 -2.68
CA TYR A 185 -12.44 -26.97 -1.77
C TYR A 185 -13.02 -26.81 -0.37
N ALA A 186 -14.27 -26.37 -0.28
CA ALA A 186 -15.03 -26.22 0.97
C ALA A 186 -16.36 -26.97 0.90
N SER A 187 -16.90 -27.36 2.06
CA SER A 187 -18.22 -28.00 2.18
C SER A 187 -19.11 -27.15 3.08
N GLY A 188 -19.98 -26.34 2.48
CA GLY A 188 -20.93 -25.51 3.22
C GLY A 188 -20.28 -24.26 3.84
N LYS A 189 -20.82 -23.83 4.99
CA LYS A 189 -20.37 -22.63 5.68
C LYS A 189 -19.06 -22.90 6.42
N VAL A 190 -18.06 -22.05 6.18
CA VAL A 190 -16.75 -22.09 6.86
C VAL A 190 -16.71 -20.98 7.92
N ASP A 191 -16.30 -21.33 9.14
CA ASP A 191 -16.08 -20.37 10.22
C ASP A 191 -14.71 -19.71 10.03
N ALA A 192 -14.66 -18.38 10.05
CA ALA A 192 -13.42 -17.63 9.88
C ALA A 192 -12.42 -17.78 11.03
N GLY A 193 -12.85 -18.27 12.20
CA GLY A 193 -12.02 -18.61 13.34
C GLY A 193 -11.53 -20.07 13.37
N ASP A 194 -12.06 -20.94 12.50
CA ASP A 194 -11.61 -22.33 12.37
C ASP A 194 -10.33 -22.41 11.52
N MET A 195 -9.19 -22.24 12.20
CA MET A 195 -7.89 -22.23 11.53
C MET A 195 -7.57 -23.56 10.84
N ASP A 196 -7.98 -24.71 11.40
CA ASP A 196 -7.72 -26.02 10.81
C ASP A 196 -8.41 -26.16 9.44
N THR A 197 -9.68 -25.75 9.37
CA THR A 197 -10.42 -25.75 8.09
C THR A 197 -9.81 -24.77 7.10
N ILE A 198 -9.43 -23.57 7.55
CA ILE A 198 -8.79 -22.56 6.69
C ILE A 198 -7.46 -23.09 6.15
N ASP A 199 -6.60 -23.65 6.99
CA ASP A 199 -5.31 -24.20 6.60
C ASP A 199 -5.47 -25.33 5.59
N ALA A 200 -6.45 -26.23 5.79
CA ALA A 200 -6.77 -27.28 4.81
C ALA A 200 -7.18 -26.70 3.45
N ILE A 201 -7.97 -25.63 3.40
CA ILE A 201 -8.35 -24.96 2.14
C ILE A 201 -7.12 -24.31 1.50
N MET A 202 -6.29 -23.59 2.28
CA MET A 202 -5.09 -22.92 1.77
C MET A 202 -4.06 -23.93 1.23
N ASP A 203 -3.91 -25.08 1.88
CA ASP A 203 -3.03 -26.15 1.41
C ASP A 203 -3.54 -26.79 0.11
N LYS A 204 -4.85 -27.01 -0.01
CA LYS A 204 -5.46 -27.42 -1.29
C LYS A 204 -5.23 -26.40 -2.40
N LEU A 205 -5.25 -25.10 -2.10
CA LEU A 205 -4.97 -24.05 -3.09
C LEU A 205 -3.49 -24.04 -3.48
N ARG A 206 -2.57 -24.17 -2.52
CA ARG A 206 -1.13 -24.29 -2.79
C ARG A 206 -0.79 -25.52 -3.64
N ALA A 207 -1.54 -26.60 -3.45
CA ALA A 207 -1.40 -27.85 -4.19
C ALA A 207 -2.20 -27.88 -5.51
N HIS A 208 -2.95 -26.82 -5.85
CA HIS A 208 -3.77 -26.80 -7.06
C HIS A 208 -2.89 -27.02 -8.31
N PRO A 209 -3.26 -27.94 -9.21
CA PRO A 209 -2.51 -28.16 -10.44
C PRO A 209 -2.51 -26.85 -11.23
N GLY A 210 -1.33 -26.42 -11.68
CA GLY A 210 -1.24 -25.21 -12.52
C GLY A 210 -2.02 -25.40 -13.83
N PRO A 211 -2.30 -24.30 -14.56
CA PRO A 211 -2.93 -24.40 -15.87
C PRO A 211 -2.14 -25.38 -16.75
N SER A 212 -2.86 -26.28 -17.41
CA SER A 212 -2.26 -27.21 -18.37
C SER A 212 -1.60 -26.39 -19.48
N SER A 213 -0.30 -26.60 -19.71
CA SER A 213 0.48 -25.93 -20.76
C SER A 213 0.00 -26.32 -22.16
#